data_AF-B3E884-F1
#
_entry.id   AF-B3E884-F1
#
_cell.length_a   1.000
_cell.length_b   1.000
_cell.length_c   1.000
_cell.angle_alpha   90.00
_cell.angle_beta   90.00
_cell.angle_gamma   90.00
#
_symmetry.space_group_name_H-M   'P 1'
#
loop_
_entity.id
_entity.type
_entity.pdbx_description
1 polymer ?
#
loop_
_entity_poly.entity_id
_entity_poly.type
_entity_poly.pdbx_seq_one_letter_code
_entity_poly.pdbx_strand_id
1 'polypeptide(L)'
;METVLHDDMSNLLDLLPPLTQLTRYCTVGEITEVLHQLKADLVTVRRKFEVWDAQSALQQGLIGTAGADTLKQLHDELNRIELERFIAAGSVSNLHRSCTRYRDLLAERALQIVTEEMAAAGYGAPPVSYALVSMGSDGREEQTLITDQDYLIVYDDGGEEAADAWFVEFGNRLVDCLEIAGFKRCTGDIMTSNPTWRGSYKQWRKRLFAIVRYEVEDFAKNMMDLIVLSDARFVGGDRELGGKLIELIRDMEKEHFQVLWSMARAATEMKLALGFMRRLWTEPSGEHRGELNVKLLAWAPLVMNVRILAISQGMAATNTVQRINYLEQEGSFSEEMARGLREAYDTLTHHRILLQIKQIKGIQKDSYYLDPLMLDSGEREQLRQAVIRVEELQKMIHTNFNIV
;
A
#
# COMPACT_ATOMS: atom_id res chain seq x y z
N MET A 1 -11.07 2.00 18.76
CA MET A 1 -10.94 0.67 19.40
C MET A 1 -9.58 0.16 19.00
N GLU A 2 -8.58 0.38 19.86
CA GLU A 2 -7.20 -0.03 19.65
C GLU A 2 -7.11 -1.55 19.76
N THR A 3 -7.22 -2.26 18.65
CA THR A 3 -6.60 -3.59 18.52
C THR A 3 -5.11 -3.37 18.32
N VAL A 4 -4.42 -3.02 19.41
CA VAL A 4 -3.01 -3.34 19.55
C VAL A 4 -2.95 -4.85 19.42
N LEU A 5 -2.39 -5.33 18.30
CA LEU A 5 -1.81 -6.66 18.22
C LEU A 5 -0.82 -6.74 19.38
N HIS A 6 -1.28 -7.28 20.51
CA HIS A 6 -0.39 -7.94 21.44
C HIS A 6 0.19 -9.12 20.67
N ASP A 7 1.26 -8.85 19.92
CA ASP A 7 2.07 -9.87 19.32
C ASP A 7 2.68 -10.67 20.48
N ASP A 8 2.27 -11.93 20.52
CA ASP A 8 2.69 -12.94 21.45
C ASP A 8 4.22 -13.06 21.35
N MET A 9 4.97 -12.58 22.35
CA MET A 9 6.44 -12.67 22.37
C MET A 9 6.94 -14.11 22.19
N SER A 10 6.09 -15.11 22.47
CA SER A 10 6.36 -16.53 22.23
C SER A 10 6.66 -16.82 20.75
N ASN A 11 5.98 -16.14 19.81
CA ASN A 11 6.13 -16.35 18.37
C ASN A 11 7.46 -15.82 17.80
N LEU A 12 8.08 -14.81 18.42
CA LEU A 12 9.34 -14.23 17.92
C LEU A 12 10.53 -15.15 18.13
N LEU A 13 10.54 -15.95 19.19
CA LEU A 13 11.61 -16.93 19.44
C LEU A 13 11.55 -18.10 18.45
N ASP A 14 10.35 -18.47 17.99
CA ASP A 14 10.14 -19.54 17.02
C ASP A 14 10.60 -19.14 15.60
N LEU A 15 10.76 -17.84 15.34
CA LEU A 15 11.33 -17.31 14.09
C LEU A 15 12.87 -17.31 14.09
N LEU A 16 13.53 -17.49 15.23
CA LEU A 16 14.98 -17.61 15.27
C LEU A 16 15.41 -18.94 14.64
N PRO A 17 16.57 -18.98 13.94
CA PRO A 17 17.19 -20.25 13.58
C PRO A 17 17.31 -21.12 14.84
N PRO A 18 17.11 -22.46 14.74
CA PRO A 18 17.18 -23.32 15.91
C PRO A 18 18.47 -23.06 16.68
N LEU A 19 18.38 -22.67 17.95
CA LEU A 19 19.55 -22.29 18.75
C LEU A 19 20.56 -23.45 18.89
N THR A 20 20.11 -24.69 18.68
CA THR A 20 20.95 -25.88 18.56
C THR A 20 21.90 -25.84 17.36
N GLN A 21 21.55 -25.13 16.27
CA GLN A 21 22.45 -24.88 15.15
C GLN A 21 23.53 -23.86 15.50
N LEU A 22 23.18 -22.81 16.25
CA LEU A 22 24.14 -21.80 16.73
C LEU A 22 25.17 -22.39 17.69
N THR A 23 24.76 -23.35 18.52
CA THR A 23 25.60 -23.92 19.59
C THR A 23 26.28 -25.24 19.21
N ARG A 24 25.98 -25.80 18.03
CA ARG A 24 26.43 -27.14 17.58
C ARG A 24 27.94 -27.36 17.67
N TYR A 25 28.72 -26.31 17.47
CA TYR A 25 30.19 -26.37 17.45
C TYR A 25 30.85 -25.58 18.58
N CYS A 26 30.07 -25.12 19.56
CA CYS A 26 30.57 -24.28 20.64
C CYS A 26 30.76 -25.08 21.94
N THR A 27 31.84 -24.80 22.64
CA THR A 27 32.02 -25.15 24.06
C THR A 27 31.13 -24.28 24.96
N VAL A 28 30.94 -24.69 26.22
CA VAL A 28 30.16 -23.92 27.20
C VAL A 28 30.69 -22.48 27.37
N GLY A 29 32.02 -22.31 27.33
CA GLY A 29 32.65 -20.99 27.41
C GLY A 29 32.33 -20.12 26.20
N GLU A 30 32.43 -20.67 24.99
CA GLU A 30 32.10 -19.95 23.74
C GLU A 30 30.61 -19.59 23.67
N ILE A 31 29.70 -20.46 24.13
CA ILE A 31 28.27 -20.16 24.20
C ILE A 31 28.02 -18.95 25.11
N THR A 32 28.72 -18.88 26.26
CA THR A 32 28.59 -17.76 27.20
C THR A 32 29.02 -16.44 26.55
N GLU A 33 30.14 -16.46 25.82
CA GLU A 33 30.64 -15.28 25.10
C GLU A 33 29.67 -14.83 23.99
N VAL A 34 29.14 -15.77 23.19
CA VAL A 34 28.15 -15.48 22.14
C VAL A 34 26.89 -14.86 22.73
N LEU A 35 26.39 -15.37 23.86
CA LEU A 35 25.21 -14.79 24.52
C LEU A 35 25.47 -13.37 25.05
N HIS A 36 26.65 -13.12 25.59
CA HIS A 36 27.05 -11.77 26.02
C HIS A 36 27.13 -10.81 24.84
N GLN A 37 27.76 -11.22 23.73
CA GLN A 37 27.85 -10.42 22.52
C GLN A 37 26.49 -10.16 21.88
N LEU A 38 25.66 -11.20 21.72
CA LEU A 38 24.30 -11.08 21.19
C LEU A 38 23.46 -10.11 22.02
N LYS A 39 23.55 -10.18 23.35
CA LYS A 39 22.86 -9.23 24.24
C LYS A 39 23.35 -7.80 24.03
N ALA A 40 24.67 -7.59 23.90
CA ALA A 40 25.24 -6.27 23.65
C ALA A 40 24.81 -5.70 22.29
N ASP A 41 24.78 -6.54 21.25
CA ASP A 41 24.34 -6.16 19.91
C ASP A 41 22.85 -5.82 19.88
N LEU A 42 22.00 -6.63 20.52
CA LEU A 42 20.56 -6.34 20.65
C LEU A 42 20.29 -5.04 21.42
N VAL A 43 21.06 -4.73 22.47
CA VAL A 43 20.97 -3.44 23.17
C VAL A 43 21.35 -2.28 22.25
N THR A 44 22.37 -2.46 21.40
CA THR A 44 22.80 -1.46 20.43
C THR A 44 21.74 -1.21 19.35
N VAL A 45 21.16 -2.29 18.82
CA VAL A 45 20.06 -2.22 17.85
C VAL A 45 18.85 -1.52 18.48
N ARG A 46 18.44 -1.93 19.69
CA ARG A 46 17.33 -1.30 20.41
C ARG A 46 17.54 0.20 20.58
N ARG A 47 18.73 0.63 20.99
CA ARG A 47 19.06 2.05 21.16
C ARG A 47 18.94 2.84 19.85
N LYS A 48 19.32 2.26 18.71
CA LYS A 48 19.12 2.90 17.40
C LYS A 48 17.63 3.08 17.08
N PHE A 49 16.82 2.06 17.35
CA PHE A 49 15.37 2.13 17.17
C PHE A 49 14.73 3.19 18.06
N GLU A 50 15.11 3.25 19.34
CA GLU A 50 14.67 4.28 20.30
C GLU A 50 14.98 5.70 19.80
N VAL A 51 16.16 5.92 19.19
CA VAL A 51 16.53 7.22 18.61
C VAL A 51 15.64 7.56 17.41
N TRP A 52 15.44 6.63 16.48
CA TRP A 52 14.56 6.85 15.33
C TRP A 52 13.11 7.09 15.76
N ASP A 53 12.61 6.36 16.77
CA ASP A 53 11.26 6.56 17.30
C ASP A 53 11.11 7.94 17.93
N ALA A 54 12.08 8.39 18.73
CA ALA A 54 12.07 9.71 19.33
C ALA A 54 12.12 10.83 18.26
N GLN A 55 12.97 10.67 17.24
CA GLN A 55 13.05 11.63 16.13
C GLN A 55 11.76 11.66 15.32
N SER A 56 11.21 10.50 14.94
CA SER A 56 9.97 10.39 14.18
C SER A 56 8.78 10.99 14.95
N ALA A 57 8.68 10.70 16.26
CA ALA A 57 7.65 11.27 17.11
C ALA A 57 7.74 12.80 17.21
N LEU A 58 8.96 13.35 17.32
CA LEU A 58 9.18 14.80 17.30
C LEU A 58 8.69 15.42 15.99
N GLN A 59 9.08 14.89 14.84
CA GLN A 59 8.66 15.42 13.54
C GLN A 59 7.15 15.32 13.33
N GLN A 60 6.54 14.18 13.69
CA GLN A 60 5.09 13.99 13.61
C GLN A 60 4.33 15.00 14.50
N GLY A 61 4.86 15.32 15.68
CA GLY A 61 4.28 16.32 16.58
C GLY A 61 4.26 17.75 16.01
N LEU A 62 5.12 18.06 15.04
CA LEU A 62 5.17 19.37 14.39
C LEU A 62 4.17 19.51 13.24
N ILE A 63 3.66 18.40 12.68
CA ILE A 63 2.77 18.40 11.52
C ILE A 63 1.50 19.20 11.79
N GLY A 64 0.87 19.00 12.95
CA GLY A 64 -0.43 19.60 13.28
C GLY A 64 -0.46 21.14 13.26
N THR A 65 0.68 21.80 13.38
CA THR A 65 0.80 23.28 13.36
C THR A 65 1.61 23.81 12.17
N ALA A 66 2.09 22.92 11.29
CA ALA A 66 2.93 23.30 10.16
C ALA A 66 2.13 24.08 9.09
N GLY A 67 2.79 25.02 8.40
CA GLY A 67 2.28 25.59 7.15
C GLY A 67 2.63 24.72 5.95
N ALA A 68 2.04 25.03 4.78
CA ALA A 68 2.20 24.23 3.55
C ALA A 68 3.68 23.99 3.18
N ASP A 69 4.51 25.05 3.21
CA ASP A 69 5.93 24.98 2.86
C ASP A 69 6.77 24.10 3.82
N THR A 70 6.33 23.97 5.08
CA THR A 70 7.01 23.15 6.09
C THR A 70 6.65 21.67 5.98
N LEU A 71 5.47 21.33 5.43
CA LEU A 71 5.04 19.95 5.27
C LEU A 71 6.06 19.12 4.47
N LYS A 72 6.64 19.72 3.42
CA LYS A 72 7.68 19.07 2.62
C LYS A 72 8.90 18.68 3.44
N GLN A 73 9.37 19.59 4.29
CA GLN A 73 10.57 19.38 5.10
C GLN A 73 10.33 18.25 6.11
N LEU A 74 9.15 18.25 6.74
CA LEU A 74 8.74 17.19 7.66
C LEU A 74 8.61 15.84 6.93
N HIS A 75 7.97 15.81 5.76
CA HIS A 75 7.87 14.62 4.93
C HIS A 75 9.24 14.06 4.57
N ASP A 76 10.15 14.90 4.06
CA ASP A 76 11.48 14.47 3.63
C ASP A 76 12.32 13.93 4.81
N GLU A 77 12.24 14.55 5.99
CA GLU A 77 12.94 14.09 7.20
C GLU A 77 12.37 12.76 7.74
N LEU A 78 11.05 12.61 7.78
CA LEU A 78 10.40 11.35 8.16
C LEU A 78 10.76 10.23 7.17
N ASN A 79 10.76 10.53 5.87
CA ASN A 79 11.15 9.58 4.83
C ASN A 79 12.63 9.18 4.94
N ARG A 80 13.51 10.11 5.34
CA ARG A 80 14.93 9.82 5.62
C ARG A 80 15.09 8.86 6.81
N ILE A 81 14.36 9.09 7.90
CA ILE A 81 14.37 8.21 9.09
C ILE A 81 13.95 6.79 8.71
N GLU A 82 12.85 6.64 7.96
CA GLU A 82 12.38 5.32 7.54
C GLU A 82 13.31 4.63 6.54
N LEU A 83 13.95 5.39 5.65
CA LEU A 83 14.99 4.87 4.76
C LEU A 83 16.16 4.29 5.56
N GLU A 84 16.67 5.02 6.56
CA GLU A 84 17.78 4.56 7.40
C GLU A 84 17.40 3.32 8.23
N ARG A 85 16.20 3.34 8.80
CA ARG A 85 15.64 2.21 9.55
C ARG A 85 15.50 0.97 8.66
N PHE A 86 15.00 1.12 7.44
CA PHE A 86 14.84 0.00 6.51
C PHE A 86 16.19 -0.57 6.06
N ILE A 87 17.19 0.26 5.78
CA ILE A 87 18.54 -0.24 5.48
C ILE A 87 19.11 -1.07 6.64
N ALA A 88 18.82 -0.70 7.88
CA ALA A 88 19.33 -1.39 9.05
C ALA A 88 18.56 -2.69 9.38
N ALA A 89 17.26 -2.75 9.09
CA ALA A 89 16.38 -3.81 9.60
C ALA A 89 15.61 -4.59 8.55
N GLY A 90 15.47 -4.07 7.33
CA GLY A 90 14.75 -4.72 6.22
C GLY A 90 13.26 -4.95 6.43
N SER A 91 12.65 -4.36 7.46
CA SER A 91 11.26 -4.63 7.84
C SER A 91 10.25 -3.87 6.97
N VAL A 92 9.58 -4.61 6.08
CA VAL A 92 8.52 -4.08 5.21
C VAL A 92 7.32 -3.58 6.03
N SER A 93 6.85 -4.38 6.99
CA SER A 93 5.66 -4.06 7.80
C SER A 93 5.83 -2.80 8.64
N ASN A 94 7.01 -2.58 9.23
CA ASN A 94 7.29 -1.37 10.01
C ASN A 94 7.36 -0.13 9.11
N LEU A 95 7.98 -0.26 7.94
CA LEU A 95 8.05 0.85 6.97
C LEU A 95 6.65 1.23 6.49
N HIS A 96 5.81 0.26 6.11
CA HIS A 96 4.42 0.51 5.73
C HIS A 96 3.66 1.26 6.83
N ARG A 97 3.71 0.75 8.06
CA ARG A 97 3.03 1.35 9.21
C ARG A 97 3.47 2.80 9.44
N SER A 98 4.77 3.06 9.41
CA SER A 98 5.30 4.40 9.65
C SER A 98 4.95 5.35 8.51
N CYS A 99 5.20 4.95 7.26
CA CYS A 99 4.88 5.72 6.06
C CYS A 99 3.41 6.09 5.97
N THR A 100 2.50 5.14 6.18
CA THR A 100 1.06 5.43 6.21
C THR A 100 0.72 6.40 7.33
N ARG A 101 1.19 6.15 8.55
CA ARG A 101 0.87 6.98 9.73
C ARG A 101 1.24 8.45 9.52
N TYR A 102 2.49 8.74 9.16
CA TYR A 102 2.88 10.15 9.04
C TYR A 102 2.28 10.83 7.80
N ARG A 103 1.96 10.09 6.75
CA ARG A 103 1.30 10.65 5.56
C ARG A 103 -0.18 10.92 5.78
N ASP A 104 -0.87 10.09 6.58
CA ASP A 104 -2.22 10.41 7.04
C ASP A 104 -2.23 11.74 7.81
N LEU A 105 -1.26 11.96 8.72
CA LEU A 105 -1.13 13.23 9.44
C LEU A 105 -0.87 14.42 8.50
N LEU A 106 -0.01 14.23 7.49
CA LEU A 106 0.26 15.26 6.48
C LEU A 106 -0.98 15.57 5.63
N ALA A 107 -1.73 14.54 5.22
CA ALA A 107 -2.96 14.70 4.44
C ALA A 107 -4.05 15.41 5.25
N GLU A 108 -4.25 15.03 6.52
CA GLU A 108 -5.17 15.73 7.43
C GLU A 108 -4.76 17.20 7.63
N ARG A 109 -3.46 17.48 7.76
CA ARG A 109 -2.99 18.86 7.88
C ARG A 109 -3.19 19.65 6.58
N ALA A 110 -2.96 19.04 5.42
CA ALA A 110 -3.21 19.65 4.13
C ALA A 110 -4.71 20.01 3.97
N LEU A 111 -5.62 19.14 4.40
CA LEU A 111 -7.06 19.46 4.45
C LEU A 111 -7.34 20.74 5.25
N GLN A 112 -6.76 20.87 6.45
CA GLN A 112 -6.95 22.04 7.31
C GLN A 112 -6.41 23.32 6.66
N ILE A 113 -5.19 23.28 6.14
CA ILE A 113 -4.55 24.42 5.45
C ILE A 113 -5.44 24.88 4.29
N VAL A 114 -5.88 23.95 3.44
CA VAL A 114 -6.68 24.29 2.27
C VAL A 114 -8.05 24.84 2.68
N THR A 115 -8.67 24.33 3.75
CA THR A 115 -9.92 24.90 4.28
C THR A 115 -9.72 26.35 4.78
N GLU A 116 -8.61 26.62 5.48
CA GLU A 116 -8.26 27.97 5.93
C GLU A 116 -8.02 28.93 4.73
N GLU A 117 -7.32 28.46 3.71
CA GLU A 117 -7.06 29.21 2.47
C GLU A 117 -8.33 29.51 1.69
N MET A 118 -9.25 28.54 1.58
CA MET A 118 -10.56 28.72 0.94
C MET A 118 -11.36 29.83 1.63
N ALA A 119 -11.38 29.82 2.97
CA ALA A 119 -12.05 30.87 3.75
C ALA A 119 -11.40 32.24 3.52
N ALA A 120 -10.06 32.32 3.55
CA ALA A 120 -9.31 33.55 3.30
C ALA A 120 -9.50 34.11 1.87
N ALA A 121 -9.67 33.22 0.88
CA ALA A 121 -9.93 33.58 -0.51
C ALA A 121 -11.39 33.98 -0.80
N GLY A 122 -12.27 33.98 0.22
CA GLY A 122 -13.66 34.43 0.10
C GLY A 122 -14.66 33.34 -0.30
N TYR A 123 -14.24 32.07 -0.38
CA TYR A 123 -15.15 30.94 -0.61
C TYR A 123 -15.92 30.53 0.65
N GLY A 124 -15.49 31.01 1.82
CA GLY A 124 -16.10 30.69 3.11
C GLY A 124 -15.80 29.27 3.60
N ALA A 125 -16.57 28.82 4.60
CA ALA A 125 -16.49 27.47 5.13
C ALA A 125 -17.03 26.43 4.11
N PRO A 126 -16.68 25.13 4.26
CA PRO A 126 -17.26 24.07 3.45
C PRO A 126 -18.80 24.14 3.49
N PRO A 127 -19.48 24.12 2.33
CA PRO A 127 -20.93 24.31 2.26
C PRO A 127 -21.72 23.13 2.84
N VAL A 128 -21.08 21.95 2.89
CA VAL A 128 -21.60 20.71 3.48
C VAL A 128 -20.44 19.88 4.06
N SER A 129 -20.77 18.88 4.88
CA SER A 129 -19.81 17.86 5.32
C SER A 129 -19.15 17.15 4.13
N TYR A 130 -17.89 16.77 4.30
CA TYR A 130 -17.13 16.01 3.32
C TYR A 130 -16.13 15.08 3.98
N ALA A 131 -15.71 14.04 3.25
CA ALA A 131 -14.68 13.11 3.66
C ALA A 131 -13.63 12.94 2.56
N LEU A 132 -12.37 12.85 2.98
CA LEU A 132 -11.24 12.41 2.17
C LEU A 132 -11.06 10.91 2.39
N VAL A 133 -11.02 10.17 1.29
CA VAL A 133 -10.84 8.71 1.28
C VAL A 133 -9.63 8.40 0.42
N SER A 134 -8.69 7.62 0.94
CA SER A 134 -7.56 7.09 0.19
C SER A 134 -7.90 5.76 -0.47
N MET A 135 -7.16 5.43 -1.51
CA MET A 135 -7.29 4.18 -2.25
C MET A 135 -5.91 3.61 -2.57
N GLY A 136 -5.86 2.51 -3.32
CA GLY A 136 -4.61 1.96 -3.79
C GLY A 136 -3.68 1.61 -2.64
N SER A 137 -2.38 1.91 -2.79
CA SER A 137 -1.40 1.55 -1.76
C SER A 137 -1.59 2.29 -0.43
N ASP A 138 -2.14 3.50 -0.46
CA ASP A 138 -2.49 4.24 0.75
C ASP A 138 -3.71 3.62 1.45
N GLY A 139 -4.73 3.27 0.67
CA GLY A 139 -5.94 2.60 1.16
C GLY A 139 -5.66 1.23 1.80
N ARG A 140 -4.65 0.51 1.32
CA ARG A 140 -4.17 -0.76 1.90
C ARG A 140 -3.23 -0.61 3.09
N GLU A 141 -2.85 0.61 3.44
CA GLU A 141 -1.81 0.88 4.45
C GLU A 141 -0.45 0.22 4.09
N GLU A 142 -0.11 0.25 2.79
CA GLU A 142 1.09 -0.37 2.21
C GLU A 142 2.02 0.69 1.58
N GLN A 143 2.03 1.87 2.18
CA GLN A 143 2.81 2.99 1.68
C GLN A 143 4.32 2.72 1.77
N THR A 144 5.08 3.20 0.79
CA THR A 144 6.55 3.00 0.70
C THR A 144 7.29 4.33 0.66
N LEU A 145 8.60 4.35 0.39
CA LEU A 145 9.39 5.61 0.42
C LEU A 145 9.02 6.62 -0.68
N ILE A 146 8.33 6.15 -1.72
CA ILE A 146 7.78 6.99 -2.79
C ILE A 146 6.27 6.82 -2.79
N THR A 147 5.55 7.95 -2.78
CA THR A 147 4.09 8.00 -2.85
C THR A 147 3.62 8.92 -3.96
N ASP A 148 2.46 8.60 -4.49
CA ASP A 148 1.59 9.45 -5.27
C ASP A 148 0.30 9.77 -4.48
N GLN A 149 -0.54 10.63 -5.05
CA GLN A 149 -1.85 10.97 -4.54
C GLN A 149 -2.89 9.99 -5.09
N ASP A 150 -3.53 9.19 -4.24
CA ASP A 150 -4.65 8.32 -4.61
C ASP A 150 -5.86 8.65 -3.71
N TYR A 151 -6.35 9.88 -3.82
CA TYR A 151 -7.42 10.41 -2.98
C TYR A 151 -8.69 10.72 -3.77
N LEU A 152 -9.83 10.48 -3.11
CA LEU A 152 -11.13 10.95 -3.55
C LEU A 152 -11.81 11.81 -2.48
N ILE A 153 -12.74 12.66 -2.91
CA ILE A 153 -13.63 13.41 -2.03
C ILE A 153 -15.08 12.96 -2.23
N VAL A 154 -15.75 12.70 -1.12
CA VAL A 154 -17.20 12.60 -1.05
C VAL A 154 -17.76 13.71 -0.17
N TYR A 155 -18.80 14.38 -0.65
CA TYR A 155 -19.51 15.41 0.11
C TYR A 155 -21.00 15.08 0.23
N ASP A 156 -21.69 15.66 1.22
CA ASP A 156 -23.11 15.42 1.44
C ASP A 156 -23.97 15.99 0.29
N ASP A 157 -25.19 15.49 0.10
CA ASP A 157 -26.06 15.85 -1.03
C ASP A 157 -26.64 17.28 -0.97
N GLY A 158 -26.29 18.07 0.06
CA GLY A 158 -26.72 19.45 0.22
C GLY A 158 -25.94 20.44 -0.67
N GLY A 159 -26.57 21.56 -1.02
CA GLY A 159 -25.91 22.69 -1.69
C GLY A 159 -25.75 22.60 -3.21
N GLU A 160 -26.15 21.49 -3.83
CA GLU A 160 -26.26 21.29 -5.29
C GLU A 160 -25.04 21.83 -6.09
N GLU A 161 -25.25 22.62 -7.16
CA GLU A 161 -24.18 23.15 -8.02
C GLU A 161 -23.19 24.07 -7.27
N ALA A 162 -23.65 24.80 -6.26
CA ALA A 162 -22.79 25.68 -5.46
C ALA A 162 -21.82 24.88 -4.59
N ALA A 163 -22.25 23.73 -4.06
CA ALA A 163 -21.37 22.82 -3.35
C ALA A 163 -20.31 22.23 -4.29
N ASP A 164 -20.69 21.75 -5.47
CA ASP A 164 -19.72 21.22 -6.43
C ASP A 164 -18.68 22.26 -6.84
N ALA A 165 -19.11 23.50 -7.14
CA ALA A 165 -18.19 24.59 -7.47
C ALA A 165 -17.17 24.87 -6.35
N TRP A 166 -17.60 24.81 -5.08
CA TRP A 166 -16.68 24.95 -3.94
C TRP A 166 -15.69 23.78 -3.89
N PHE A 167 -16.15 22.54 -4.06
CA PHE A 167 -15.29 21.35 -4.01
C PHE A 167 -14.39 21.19 -5.25
N VAL A 168 -14.72 21.81 -6.38
CA VAL A 168 -13.82 21.94 -7.53
C VAL A 168 -12.57 22.71 -7.13
N GLU A 169 -12.76 23.91 -6.56
CA GLU A 169 -11.64 24.76 -6.15
C GLU A 169 -10.86 24.12 -4.99
N PHE A 170 -11.56 23.61 -3.98
CA PHE A 170 -10.94 22.89 -2.87
C PHE A 170 -10.11 21.69 -3.34
N GLY A 171 -10.68 20.89 -4.26
CA GLY A 171 -10.01 19.72 -4.82
C GLY A 171 -8.74 20.06 -5.59
N ASN A 172 -8.71 21.18 -6.31
CA ASN A 172 -7.51 21.67 -7.00
C ASN A 172 -6.43 22.11 -6.00
N ARG A 173 -6.80 22.94 -5.02
CA ARG A 173 -5.87 23.43 -4.00
C ARG A 173 -5.30 22.31 -3.13
N LEU A 174 -6.11 21.29 -2.84
CA LEU A 174 -5.64 20.12 -2.10
C LEU A 174 -4.57 19.34 -2.87
N VAL A 175 -4.76 19.13 -4.17
CA VAL A 175 -3.74 18.48 -5.02
C VAL A 175 -2.43 19.27 -5.01
N ASP A 176 -2.51 20.59 -5.13
CA ASP A 176 -1.35 21.48 -5.13
C ASP A 176 -0.64 21.47 -3.76
N CYS A 177 -1.40 21.53 -2.66
CA CYS A 177 -0.88 21.47 -1.30
C CYS A 177 -0.18 20.14 -1.01
N LEU A 178 -0.79 19.01 -1.40
CA LEU A 178 -0.19 17.68 -1.27
C LEU A 178 1.06 17.52 -2.14
N GLU A 179 1.06 18.07 -3.35
CA GLU A 179 2.24 18.10 -4.22
C GLU A 179 3.41 18.87 -3.57
N ILE A 180 3.13 20.05 -3.00
CA ILE A 180 4.10 20.80 -2.21
C ILE A 180 4.60 19.95 -1.03
N ALA A 181 3.70 19.30 -0.29
CA ALA A 181 4.03 18.45 0.84
C ALA A 181 4.85 17.18 0.49
N GLY A 182 5.01 16.86 -0.81
CA GLY A 182 5.85 15.76 -1.28
C GLY A 182 5.09 14.56 -1.87
N PHE A 183 3.78 14.64 -2.03
CA PHE A 183 2.95 13.62 -2.66
C PHE A 183 2.88 13.87 -4.16
N LYS A 184 3.50 13.01 -4.96
CA LYS A 184 3.50 13.19 -6.43
C LYS A 184 2.07 13.13 -6.97
N ARG A 185 1.77 13.93 -8.00
CA ARG A 185 0.53 13.73 -8.78
C ARG A 185 0.48 12.31 -9.33
N CYS A 186 -0.67 11.65 -9.21
CA CYS A 186 -0.84 10.29 -9.72
C CYS A 186 -0.90 10.29 -11.25
N THR A 187 -0.09 9.42 -11.87
CA THR A 187 -0.05 9.28 -13.33
C THR A 187 -1.36 8.70 -13.91
N GLY A 188 -2.18 8.06 -13.06
CA GLY A 188 -3.52 7.60 -13.39
C GLY A 188 -4.63 8.64 -13.16
N ASP A 189 -4.28 9.87 -12.79
CA ASP A 189 -5.21 10.98 -12.54
C ASP A 189 -6.21 10.72 -11.40
N ILE A 190 -5.83 9.89 -10.42
CA ILE A 190 -6.62 9.55 -9.22
C ILE A 190 -6.48 10.64 -8.17
N MET A 191 -7.05 11.82 -8.45
CA MET A 191 -6.83 13.03 -7.65
C MET A 191 -8.13 13.78 -7.44
N THR A 192 -8.21 14.55 -6.34
CA THR A 192 -9.42 15.31 -5.96
C THR A 192 -9.79 16.44 -6.93
N SER A 193 -8.84 16.87 -7.76
CA SER A 193 -9.08 17.80 -8.88
C SER A 193 -9.88 17.15 -10.02
N ASN A 194 -9.75 15.83 -10.21
CA ASN A 194 -10.45 15.08 -11.24
C ASN A 194 -11.91 14.83 -10.84
N PRO A 195 -12.91 15.25 -11.65
CA PRO A 195 -14.32 15.05 -11.35
C PRO A 195 -14.73 13.57 -11.23
N THR A 196 -13.93 12.63 -11.73
CA THR A 196 -14.13 11.18 -11.52
C THR A 196 -13.94 10.76 -10.07
N TRP A 197 -13.10 11.49 -9.32
CA TRP A 197 -12.71 11.20 -7.94
C TRP A 197 -13.24 12.25 -6.95
N ARG A 198 -14.26 12.99 -7.38
CA ARG A 198 -15.01 13.94 -6.56
C ARG A 198 -16.51 13.77 -6.81
N GLY A 199 -17.32 14.00 -5.79
CA GLY A 199 -18.76 14.14 -5.96
C GLY A 199 -19.56 14.02 -4.67
N SER A 200 -20.84 14.34 -4.76
CA SER A 200 -21.80 14.10 -3.69
C SER A 200 -22.01 12.60 -3.48
N TYR A 201 -22.53 12.19 -2.32
CA TYR A 201 -22.87 10.79 -2.05
C TYR A 201 -23.81 10.20 -3.13
N LYS A 202 -24.84 10.94 -3.55
CA LYS A 202 -25.74 10.54 -4.63
C LYS A 202 -25.04 10.43 -5.98
N GLN A 203 -24.10 11.33 -6.29
CA GLN A 203 -23.31 11.25 -7.53
C GLN A 203 -22.41 10.00 -7.53
N TRP A 204 -21.73 9.72 -6.41
CA TRP A 204 -20.94 8.50 -6.23
C TRP A 204 -21.80 7.24 -6.39
N ARG A 205 -22.97 7.19 -5.74
CA ARG A 205 -23.91 6.09 -5.90
C ARG A 205 -24.29 5.89 -7.35
N LYS A 206 -24.67 6.95 -8.07
CA LYS A 206 -25.01 6.87 -9.49
C LYS A 206 -23.83 6.35 -10.34
N ARG A 207 -22.62 6.83 -10.09
CA ARG A 207 -21.39 6.42 -10.80
C ARG A 207 -21.09 4.93 -10.57
N LEU A 208 -21.08 4.49 -9.32
CA LEU A 208 -20.85 3.08 -8.96
C LEU A 208 -21.89 2.16 -9.59
N PHE A 209 -23.18 2.53 -9.52
CA PHE A 209 -24.25 1.76 -10.18
C PHE A 209 -24.05 1.65 -11.70
N ALA A 210 -23.63 2.73 -12.37
CA ALA A 210 -23.37 2.70 -13.80
C ALA A 210 -22.18 1.79 -14.16
N ILE A 211 -21.11 1.82 -13.35
CA ILE A 211 -19.94 0.95 -13.51
C ILE A 211 -20.34 -0.52 -13.41
N VAL A 212 -21.02 -0.91 -12.32
CA VAL A 212 -21.35 -2.33 -12.07
C VAL A 212 -22.44 -2.88 -12.98
N ARG A 213 -23.21 -2.02 -13.65
CA ARG A 213 -24.23 -2.41 -14.64
C ARG A 213 -23.74 -2.37 -16.08
N TYR A 214 -22.46 -2.11 -16.31
CA TYR A 214 -21.90 -2.02 -17.67
C TYR A 214 -22.58 -0.94 -18.53
N GLU A 215 -23.13 0.10 -17.90
CA GLU A 215 -23.86 1.20 -18.57
C GLU A 215 -22.90 2.32 -19.04
N VAL A 216 -21.63 2.00 -19.26
CA VAL A 216 -20.52 2.92 -19.53
C VAL A 216 -19.67 2.45 -20.71
N GLU A 217 -19.24 3.37 -21.57
CA GLU A 217 -18.59 3.06 -22.85
C GLU A 217 -17.18 2.44 -22.70
N ASP A 218 -16.40 2.84 -21.68
CA ASP A 218 -15.03 2.36 -21.45
C ASP A 218 -14.96 1.33 -20.31
N PHE A 219 -15.33 0.09 -20.61
CA PHE A 219 -15.39 -0.98 -19.61
C PHE A 219 -14.04 -1.25 -18.92
N ALA A 220 -12.92 -1.17 -19.66
CA ALA A 220 -11.59 -1.48 -19.12
C ALA A 220 -11.14 -0.45 -18.08
N LYS A 221 -11.35 0.85 -18.35
CA LYS A 221 -11.04 1.91 -17.39
C LYS A 221 -11.91 1.79 -16.13
N ASN A 222 -13.21 1.58 -16.30
CA ASN A 222 -14.14 1.46 -15.18
C ASN A 222 -13.85 0.26 -14.28
N MET A 223 -13.37 -0.85 -14.87
CA MET A 223 -12.89 -2.00 -14.12
C MET A 223 -11.71 -1.63 -13.22
N MET A 224 -10.72 -0.91 -13.76
CA MET A 224 -9.57 -0.43 -12.99
C MET A 224 -9.98 0.53 -11.87
N ASP A 225 -10.93 1.43 -12.13
CA ASP A 225 -11.44 2.34 -11.11
C ASP A 225 -12.07 1.57 -9.95
N LEU A 226 -12.90 0.55 -10.23
CA LEU A 226 -13.48 -0.29 -9.18
C LEU A 226 -12.42 -1.09 -8.41
N ILE A 227 -11.42 -1.64 -9.10
CA ILE A 227 -10.29 -2.33 -8.47
C ILE A 227 -9.57 -1.41 -7.49
N VAL A 228 -9.37 -0.14 -7.83
CA VAL A 228 -8.73 0.84 -6.93
C VAL A 228 -9.66 1.22 -5.77
N LEU A 229 -10.95 1.41 -6.03
CA LEU A 229 -11.98 1.70 -5.03
C LEU A 229 -12.15 0.58 -3.99
N SER A 230 -11.88 -0.68 -4.35
CA SER A 230 -11.93 -1.81 -3.42
C SER A 230 -10.96 -1.71 -2.23
N ASP A 231 -9.96 -0.83 -2.34
CA ASP A 231 -9.00 -0.54 -1.28
C ASP A 231 -9.37 0.74 -0.51
N ALA A 232 -10.58 1.29 -0.67
CA ALA A 232 -10.97 2.56 -0.06
C ALA A 232 -10.85 2.56 1.47
N ARG A 233 -10.20 3.58 2.01
CA ARG A 233 -9.96 3.80 3.45
C ARG A 233 -10.20 5.27 3.81
N PHE A 234 -10.93 5.51 4.89
CA PHE A 234 -11.15 6.86 5.38
C PHE A 234 -9.85 7.48 5.89
N VAL A 235 -9.57 8.73 5.52
CA VAL A 235 -8.39 9.49 5.99
C VAL A 235 -8.79 10.71 6.80
N GLY A 236 -9.67 11.58 6.31
CA GLY A 236 -9.99 12.83 7.01
C GLY A 236 -11.37 13.39 6.71
N GLY A 237 -11.85 14.32 7.54
CA GLY A 237 -13.19 14.91 7.43
C GLY A 237 -14.27 14.13 8.18
N ASP A 238 -15.46 14.02 7.60
CA ASP A 238 -16.61 13.35 8.19
C ASP A 238 -16.51 11.82 8.07
N ARG A 239 -16.21 11.16 9.20
CA ARG A 239 -16.03 9.70 9.27
C ARG A 239 -17.29 8.91 8.93
N GLU A 240 -18.48 9.42 9.27
CA GLU A 240 -19.73 8.71 8.97
C GLU A 240 -20.01 8.73 7.47
N LEU A 241 -19.83 9.89 6.82
CA LEU A 241 -19.98 10.02 5.38
C LEU A 241 -18.97 9.15 4.60
N GLY A 242 -17.70 9.19 5.00
CA GLY A 242 -16.66 8.34 4.41
C GLY A 242 -16.96 6.85 4.60
N GLY A 243 -17.43 6.45 5.80
CA GLY A 243 -17.88 5.09 6.09
C GLY A 243 -19.01 4.64 5.18
N LYS A 244 -20.05 5.46 4.98
CA LYS A 244 -21.17 5.18 4.08
C LYS A 244 -20.73 4.94 2.64
N LEU A 245 -19.77 5.72 2.13
CA LEU A 245 -19.24 5.50 0.78
C LEU A 245 -18.47 4.18 0.68
N ILE A 246 -17.62 3.87 1.67
CA ILE A 246 -16.84 2.63 1.70
C ILE A 246 -17.76 1.40 1.77
N GLU A 247 -18.80 1.45 2.59
CA GLU A 247 -19.83 0.40 2.65
C GLU A 247 -20.56 0.26 1.31
N LEU A 248 -20.95 1.37 0.67
CA LEU A 248 -21.57 1.35 -0.65
C LEU A 248 -20.69 0.69 -1.71
N ILE A 249 -19.38 0.98 -1.74
CA ILE A 249 -18.44 0.34 -2.67
C ILE A 249 -18.43 -1.18 -2.46
N ARG A 250 -18.30 -1.62 -1.22
CA ARG A 250 -18.25 -3.05 -0.86
C ARG A 250 -19.56 -3.77 -1.21
N ASP A 251 -20.70 -3.15 -0.93
CA ASP A 251 -22.00 -3.72 -1.26
C ASP A 251 -22.15 -3.89 -2.77
N MET A 252 -21.71 -2.90 -3.57
CA MET A 252 -21.73 -2.99 -5.02
C MET A 252 -20.83 -4.12 -5.55
N GLU A 253 -19.63 -4.30 -5.00
CA GLU A 253 -18.73 -5.40 -5.37
C GLU A 253 -19.32 -6.78 -5.02
N LYS A 254 -20.01 -6.89 -3.88
CA LYS A 254 -20.63 -8.12 -3.42
C LYS A 254 -21.89 -8.49 -4.20
N GLU A 255 -22.73 -7.52 -4.53
CA GLU A 255 -24.01 -7.75 -5.22
C GLU A 255 -23.84 -8.02 -6.72
N HIS A 256 -22.74 -7.58 -7.33
CA HIS A 256 -22.51 -7.65 -8.78
C HIS A 256 -21.39 -8.63 -9.16
N PHE A 257 -21.61 -9.92 -8.94
CA PHE A 257 -20.63 -11.00 -9.16
C PHE A 257 -19.99 -11.03 -10.57
N GLN A 258 -20.69 -10.58 -11.62
CA GLN A 258 -20.13 -10.49 -12.99
C GLN A 258 -18.91 -9.56 -13.06
N VAL A 259 -18.92 -8.49 -12.27
CA VAL A 259 -17.83 -7.54 -12.20
C VAL A 259 -16.63 -8.20 -11.55
N LEU A 260 -16.86 -8.87 -10.41
CA LEU A 260 -15.84 -9.64 -9.71
C LEU A 260 -15.22 -10.75 -10.59
N TRP A 261 -16.03 -11.45 -11.38
CA TRP A 261 -15.54 -12.44 -12.34
C TRP A 261 -14.62 -11.79 -13.39
N SER A 262 -14.99 -10.61 -13.88
CA SER A 262 -14.19 -9.84 -14.85
C SER A 262 -12.86 -9.36 -14.23
N MET A 263 -12.89 -8.91 -12.97
CA MET A 263 -11.68 -8.56 -12.19
C MET A 263 -10.78 -9.79 -11.98
N ALA A 264 -11.37 -10.94 -11.64
CA ALA A 264 -10.65 -12.20 -11.45
C ALA A 264 -9.93 -12.63 -12.72
N ARG A 265 -10.63 -12.58 -13.86
CA ARG A 265 -10.03 -12.87 -15.17
C ARG A 265 -8.83 -11.97 -15.44
N ALA A 266 -8.99 -10.65 -15.29
CA ALA A 266 -7.91 -9.70 -15.47
C ALA A 266 -6.72 -9.97 -14.55
N ALA A 267 -6.96 -10.34 -13.28
CA ALA A 267 -5.93 -10.68 -12.31
C ALA A 267 -5.14 -11.95 -12.68
N THR A 268 -5.84 -12.99 -13.15
CA THR A 268 -5.23 -14.28 -13.52
C THR A 268 -4.46 -14.22 -14.84
N GLU A 269 -4.81 -13.29 -15.73
CA GLU A 269 -4.13 -13.09 -17.02
C GLU A 269 -2.90 -12.15 -16.92
N MET A 270 -2.64 -11.55 -15.75
CA MET A 270 -1.46 -10.70 -15.54
C MET A 270 -0.17 -11.52 -15.77
N LYS A 271 0.75 -10.95 -16.56
CA LYS A 271 2.05 -11.57 -16.84
C LYS A 271 2.91 -11.63 -15.59
N LEU A 272 3.66 -12.72 -15.46
CA LEU A 272 4.66 -12.92 -14.41
C LEU A 272 6.08 -12.90 -14.99
N ALA A 273 7.05 -12.56 -14.15
CA ALA A 273 8.48 -12.61 -14.48
C ALA A 273 9.01 -14.06 -14.47
N LEU A 274 8.27 -15.00 -15.05
CA LEU A 274 8.66 -16.40 -15.22
C LEU A 274 8.71 -16.74 -16.70
N GLY A 275 9.86 -17.24 -17.13
CA GLY A 275 10.10 -17.76 -18.46
C GLY A 275 10.06 -19.29 -18.48
N PHE A 276 10.72 -19.85 -19.48
CA PHE A 276 10.83 -21.30 -19.66
C PHE A 276 11.42 -21.98 -18.41
N MET A 277 10.85 -23.13 -18.02
CA MET A 277 11.22 -23.89 -16.82
C MET A 277 11.18 -23.05 -15.52
N ARG A 278 10.25 -22.08 -15.40
CA ARG A 278 10.09 -21.22 -14.20
C ARG A 278 11.39 -20.50 -13.79
N ARG A 279 12.23 -20.15 -14.77
CA ARG A 279 13.37 -19.25 -14.57
C ARG A 279 12.87 -17.81 -14.57
N LEU A 280 13.54 -16.92 -13.84
CA LEU A 280 13.22 -15.50 -13.90
C LEU A 280 13.37 -15.00 -15.34
N TRP A 281 12.33 -14.37 -15.86
CA TRP A 281 12.36 -13.70 -17.15
C TRP A 281 12.84 -12.25 -16.97
N THR A 282 13.70 -11.80 -17.87
CA THR A 282 14.24 -10.44 -17.90
C THR A 282 14.06 -9.86 -19.29
N GLU A 283 14.01 -8.54 -19.40
CA GLU A 283 13.87 -7.84 -20.67
C GLU A 283 15.01 -8.22 -21.63
N PRO A 284 14.70 -8.63 -22.88
CA PRO A 284 15.71 -9.10 -23.83
C PRO A 284 16.50 -7.95 -24.49
N SER A 285 15.95 -6.73 -24.48
CA SER A 285 16.49 -5.55 -25.16
C SER A 285 15.95 -4.25 -24.53
N GLY A 286 16.45 -3.10 -24.99
CA GLY A 286 16.04 -1.78 -24.50
C GLY A 286 16.87 -1.29 -23.31
N GLU A 287 16.40 -0.21 -22.67
CA GLU A 287 17.06 0.44 -21.52
C GLU A 287 17.21 -0.52 -20.33
N HIS A 288 16.25 -1.42 -20.14
CA HIS A 288 16.19 -2.37 -19.02
C HIS A 288 16.68 -3.79 -19.36
N ARG A 289 17.49 -3.94 -20.41
CA ARG A 289 17.98 -5.26 -20.85
C ARG A 289 18.67 -6.01 -19.71
N GLY A 290 18.22 -7.23 -19.43
CA GLY A 290 18.74 -8.07 -18.35
C GLY A 290 18.08 -7.83 -16.99
N GLU A 291 17.16 -6.87 -16.89
CA GLU A 291 16.40 -6.56 -15.69
C GLU A 291 14.96 -7.11 -15.79
N LEU A 292 14.28 -7.24 -14.66
CA LEU A 292 12.84 -7.55 -14.61
C LEU A 292 12.07 -6.46 -13.86
N ASN A 293 10.85 -6.17 -14.31
CA ASN A 293 9.97 -5.23 -13.60
C ASN A 293 9.29 -5.93 -12.41
N VAL A 294 9.85 -5.78 -11.20
CA VAL A 294 9.37 -6.43 -9.97
C VAL A 294 7.95 -5.97 -9.61
N LYS A 295 7.61 -4.71 -9.91
CA LYS A 295 6.27 -4.16 -9.62
C LYS A 295 5.21 -4.82 -10.49
N LEU A 296 5.35 -4.76 -11.82
CA LEU A 296 4.32 -5.16 -12.77
C LEU A 296 4.27 -6.68 -13.00
N LEU A 297 5.40 -7.36 -12.91
CA LEU A 297 5.53 -8.78 -13.26
C LEU A 297 5.61 -9.70 -12.04
N ALA A 298 5.37 -9.20 -10.82
CA ALA A 298 5.34 -10.02 -9.62
C ALA A 298 4.46 -9.44 -8.50
N TRP A 299 4.82 -8.25 -7.98
CA TRP A 299 4.14 -7.68 -6.81
C TRP A 299 2.68 -7.30 -7.10
N ALA A 300 2.41 -6.59 -8.19
CA ALA A 300 1.05 -6.19 -8.55
C ALA A 300 0.14 -7.40 -8.85
N PRO A 301 0.59 -8.44 -9.58
CA PRO A 301 -0.15 -9.69 -9.70
C PRO A 301 -0.49 -10.34 -8.34
N LEU A 302 0.44 -10.38 -7.38
CA LEU A 302 0.17 -10.90 -6.03
C LEU A 302 -0.94 -10.11 -5.34
N VAL A 303 -0.78 -8.78 -5.23
CA VAL A 303 -1.73 -7.90 -4.56
C VAL A 303 -3.11 -7.99 -5.20
N MET A 304 -3.17 -7.98 -6.53
CA MET A 304 -4.41 -8.03 -7.28
C MET A 304 -5.15 -9.35 -7.03
N ASN A 305 -4.46 -10.49 -7.12
CA ASN A 305 -5.08 -11.80 -6.93
C ASN A 305 -5.57 -12.01 -5.48
N VAL A 306 -4.78 -11.60 -4.47
CA VAL A 306 -5.22 -11.65 -3.06
C VAL A 306 -6.44 -10.75 -2.84
N ARG A 307 -6.42 -9.53 -3.41
CA ARG A 307 -7.54 -8.58 -3.33
C ARG A 307 -8.83 -9.20 -3.86
N ILE A 308 -8.81 -9.74 -5.07
CA ILE A 308 -10.02 -10.30 -5.70
C ILE A 308 -10.59 -11.46 -4.90
N LEU A 309 -9.73 -12.35 -4.39
CA LEU A 309 -10.21 -13.45 -3.56
C LEU A 309 -10.76 -12.96 -2.22
N ALA A 310 -10.18 -11.94 -1.61
CA ALA A 310 -10.71 -11.36 -0.38
C ALA A 310 -12.09 -10.69 -0.60
N ILE A 311 -12.23 -9.93 -1.69
CA ILE A 311 -13.50 -9.29 -2.07
C ILE A 311 -14.59 -10.35 -2.34
N SER A 312 -14.23 -11.47 -3.00
CA SER A 312 -15.20 -12.54 -3.28
C SER A 312 -15.77 -13.20 -2.03
N GLN A 313 -15.03 -13.14 -0.91
CA GLN A 313 -15.46 -13.59 0.40
C GLN A 313 -16.10 -12.46 1.24
N GLY A 314 -16.29 -11.27 0.67
CA GLY A 314 -16.89 -10.11 1.36
C GLY A 314 -16.02 -9.54 2.48
N MET A 315 -14.70 -9.71 2.40
CA MET A 315 -13.78 -9.23 3.44
C MET A 315 -13.63 -7.71 3.41
N ALA A 316 -13.75 -7.07 4.58
CA ALA A 316 -13.58 -5.63 4.74
C ALA A 316 -12.09 -5.19 4.75
N ALA A 317 -11.16 -6.11 4.96
CA ALA A 317 -9.73 -5.79 5.02
C ALA A 317 -9.22 -5.28 3.67
N THR A 318 -8.40 -4.23 3.69
CA THR A 318 -7.74 -3.68 2.49
C THR A 318 -6.29 -4.15 2.38
N ASN A 319 -5.56 -4.24 3.49
CA ASN A 319 -4.17 -4.66 3.53
C ASN A 319 -3.97 -6.10 3.00
N THR A 320 -3.01 -6.31 2.09
CA THR A 320 -2.75 -7.59 1.43
C THR A 320 -2.34 -8.68 2.42
N VAL A 321 -1.48 -8.39 3.40
CA VAL A 321 -1.05 -9.39 4.40
C VAL A 321 -2.21 -9.76 5.33
N GLN A 322 -3.02 -8.78 5.75
CA GLN A 322 -4.23 -9.06 6.53
C GLN A 322 -5.23 -9.91 5.73
N ARG A 323 -5.44 -9.60 4.44
CA ARG A 323 -6.28 -10.42 3.55
C ARG A 323 -5.77 -11.86 3.47
N ILE A 324 -4.46 -12.09 3.34
CA ILE A 324 -3.89 -13.45 3.36
C ILE A 324 -4.19 -14.16 4.69
N ASN A 325 -4.02 -13.48 5.82
CA ASN A 325 -4.30 -14.05 7.14
C ASN A 325 -5.78 -14.41 7.32
N TYR A 326 -6.70 -13.56 6.87
CA TYR A 326 -8.13 -13.87 6.93
C TYR A 326 -8.51 -15.01 5.98
N LEU A 327 -7.92 -15.08 4.79
CA LEU A 327 -8.14 -16.17 3.84
C LEU A 327 -7.62 -17.52 4.38
N GLU A 328 -6.55 -17.52 5.17
CA GLU A 328 -6.07 -18.69 5.91
C GLU A 328 -7.04 -19.10 7.02
N GLN A 329 -7.48 -18.14 7.84
CA GLN A 329 -8.40 -18.39 8.97
C GLN A 329 -9.74 -18.97 8.52
N GLU A 330 -10.28 -18.48 7.40
CA GLU A 330 -11.52 -18.98 6.79
C GLU A 330 -11.33 -20.25 5.94
N GLY A 331 -10.10 -20.79 5.88
CA GLY A 331 -9.79 -22.04 5.17
C GLY A 331 -9.74 -21.92 3.64
N SER A 332 -9.80 -20.70 3.08
CA SER A 332 -9.60 -20.45 1.64
C SER A 332 -8.15 -20.69 1.20
N PHE A 333 -7.20 -20.48 2.11
CA PHE A 333 -5.79 -20.88 1.94
C PHE A 333 -5.42 -21.96 2.94
N SER A 334 -4.59 -22.91 2.50
CA SER A 334 -3.83 -23.74 3.44
C SER A 334 -2.76 -22.91 4.15
N GLU A 335 -2.32 -23.36 5.32
CA GLU A 335 -1.22 -22.72 6.06
C GLU A 335 0.06 -22.59 5.21
N GLU A 336 0.37 -23.60 4.39
CA GLU A 336 1.51 -23.55 3.47
C GLU A 336 1.36 -22.44 2.43
N MET A 337 0.20 -22.33 1.79
CA MET A 337 -0.06 -21.31 0.77
C MET A 337 -0.02 -19.91 1.41
N ALA A 338 -0.70 -19.72 2.53
CA ALA A 338 -0.75 -18.44 3.22
C ALA A 338 0.65 -17.97 3.65
N ARG A 339 1.44 -18.85 4.28
CA ARG A 339 2.84 -18.56 4.63
C ARG A 339 3.68 -18.22 3.40
N GLY A 340 3.59 -19.02 2.34
CA GLY A 340 4.32 -18.77 1.09
C GLY A 340 3.95 -17.44 0.43
N LEU A 341 2.69 -17.02 0.51
CA LEU A 341 2.24 -15.73 -0.01
C LEU A 341 2.69 -14.55 0.87
N ARG A 342 2.73 -14.71 2.19
CA ARG A 342 3.31 -13.70 3.10
C ARG A 342 4.80 -13.50 2.82
N GLU A 343 5.56 -14.59 2.72
CA GLU A 343 6.99 -14.56 2.38
C GLU A 343 7.24 -13.96 0.99
N ALA A 344 6.41 -14.30 0.01
CA ALA A 344 6.46 -13.72 -1.33
C ALA A 344 6.18 -12.21 -1.32
N TYR A 345 5.15 -11.77 -0.59
CA TYR A 345 4.82 -10.36 -0.44
C TYR A 345 5.98 -9.57 0.20
N ASP A 346 6.54 -10.10 1.29
CA ASP A 346 7.67 -9.47 1.99
C ASP A 346 8.89 -9.37 1.07
N THR A 347 9.29 -10.47 0.42
CA THR A 347 10.44 -10.51 -0.51
C THR A 347 10.29 -9.50 -1.66
N LEU A 348 9.12 -9.51 -2.33
CA LEU A 348 8.86 -8.62 -3.47
C LEU A 348 8.83 -7.16 -3.05
N THR A 349 8.21 -6.86 -1.91
CA THR A 349 8.11 -5.49 -1.40
C THR A 349 9.45 -4.99 -0.88
N HIS A 350 10.24 -5.85 -0.25
CA HIS A 350 11.60 -5.56 0.19
C HIS A 350 12.46 -5.08 -0.99
N HIS A 351 12.51 -5.86 -2.08
CA HIS A 351 13.27 -5.47 -3.27
C HIS A 351 12.73 -4.19 -3.90
N ARG A 352 11.41 -3.97 -3.93
CA ARG A 352 10.83 -2.70 -4.41
C ARG A 352 11.31 -1.51 -3.58
N ILE A 353 11.36 -1.63 -2.25
CA ILE A 353 11.87 -0.57 -1.38
C ILE A 353 13.36 -0.33 -1.63
N LEU A 354 14.17 -1.38 -1.80
CA LEU A 354 15.59 -1.22 -2.15
C LEU A 354 15.80 -0.48 -3.48
N LEU A 355 14.97 -0.75 -4.49
CA LEU A 355 14.99 -0.01 -5.76
C LEU A 355 14.59 1.46 -5.57
N GLN A 356 13.59 1.75 -4.74
CA GLN A 356 13.26 3.13 -4.37
C GLN A 356 14.40 3.84 -3.66
N ILE A 357 15.13 3.16 -2.77
CA ILE A 357 16.31 3.71 -2.11
C ILE A 357 17.40 4.04 -3.13
N LYS A 358 17.66 3.16 -4.10
CA LYS A 358 18.59 3.44 -5.20
C LYS A 358 18.16 4.66 -6.00
N GLN A 359 16.86 4.80 -6.28
CA GLN A 359 16.31 5.96 -6.98
C GLN A 359 16.48 7.25 -6.18
N ILE A 360 16.14 7.24 -4.89
CA ILE A 360 16.26 8.40 -3.99
C ILE A 360 17.73 8.84 -3.87
N LYS A 361 18.67 7.89 -3.84
CA LYS A 361 20.11 8.16 -3.79
C LYS A 361 20.71 8.55 -5.15
N GLY A 362 19.91 8.59 -6.23
CA GLY A 362 20.38 8.90 -7.57
C GLY A 362 21.28 7.82 -8.21
N ILE A 363 21.25 6.59 -7.67
CA ILE A 363 22.03 5.45 -8.18
C ILE A 363 21.36 4.86 -9.44
N GLN A 364 20.03 4.90 -9.50
CA GLN A 364 19.21 4.40 -10.62
C GLN A 364 18.07 5.38 -10.91
N LYS A 365 17.55 5.40 -12.14
CA LYS A 365 16.48 6.33 -12.53
C LYS A 365 15.08 5.84 -12.15
N ASP A 366 14.86 4.55 -12.28
CA ASP A 366 13.61 3.86 -12.02
C ASP A 366 13.68 3.05 -10.72
N SER A 367 12.51 2.80 -10.11
CA SER A 367 12.37 2.02 -8.88
C SER A 367 11.64 0.69 -9.10
N TYR A 368 11.59 0.22 -10.34
CA TYR A 368 10.80 -0.94 -10.73
C TYR A 368 11.63 -2.07 -11.32
N TYR A 369 12.78 -1.77 -11.94
CA TYR A 369 13.59 -2.76 -12.62
C TYR A 369 14.73 -3.27 -11.72
N LEU A 370 14.82 -4.59 -11.62
CA LEU A 370 15.85 -5.31 -10.85
C LEU A 370 16.65 -6.21 -11.78
N ASP A 371 17.97 -6.11 -11.74
CA ASP A 371 18.89 -7.08 -12.33
C ASP A 371 19.09 -8.28 -11.37
N PRO A 372 18.61 -9.50 -11.69
CA PRO A 372 18.81 -10.67 -10.83
C PRO A 372 20.27 -11.10 -10.67
N LEU A 373 21.18 -10.68 -11.56
CA LEU A 373 22.60 -11.01 -11.46
C LEU A 373 23.33 -10.19 -10.40
N MET A 374 22.72 -9.09 -9.94
CA MET A 374 23.22 -8.28 -8.83
C MET A 374 22.81 -8.82 -7.46
N LEU A 375 21.93 -9.82 -7.42
CA LEU A 375 21.52 -10.52 -6.19
C LEU A 375 22.44 -11.73 -5.95
N ASP A 376 22.62 -12.10 -4.68
CA ASP A 376 23.26 -13.37 -4.38
C ASP A 376 22.37 -14.57 -4.79
N SER A 377 22.96 -15.76 -4.81
CA SER A 377 22.23 -16.96 -5.27
C SER A 377 21.00 -17.29 -4.43
N GLY A 378 21.03 -16.99 -3.13
CA GLY A 378 19.93 -17.23 -2.20
C GLY A 378 18.82 -16.22 -2.40
N GLU A 379 19.13 -14.92 -2.45
CA GLU A 379 18.17 -13.85 -2.73
C GLU A 379 17.49 -14.03 -4.08
N ARG A 380 18.28 -14.38 -5.12
CA ARG A 380 17.74 -14.65 -6.45
C ARG A 380 16.77 -15.84 -6.45
N GLU A 381 17.07 -16.88 -5.67
CA GLU A 381 16.18 -18.03 -5.52
C GLU A 381 14.92 -17.67 -4.73
N GLN A 382 15.03 -16.90 -3.65
CA GLN A 382 13.88 -16.38 -2.89
C GLN A 382 12.96 -15.55 -3.80
N LEU A 383 13.51 -14.64 -4.60
CA LEU A 383 12.74 -13.87 -5.58
C LEU A 383 12.03 -14.79 -6.58
N ARG A 384 12.73 -15.79 -7.13
CA ARG A 384 12.14 -16.76 -8.05
C ARG A 384 10.99 -17.55 -7.41
N GLN A 385 11.16 -18.01 -6.18
CA GLN A 385 10.13 -18.73 -5.43
C GLN A 385 8.92 -17.83 -5.14
N ALA A 386 9.14 -16.55 -4.80
CA ALA A 386 8.07 -15.59 -4.62
C ALA A 386 7.20 -15.48 -5.88
N VAL A 387 7.79 -15.34 -7.07
CA VAL A 387 7.02 -15.27 -8.33
C VAL A 387 6.30 -16.60 -8.63
N ILE A 388 6.88 -17.75 -8.30
CA ILE A 388 6.21 -19.05 -8.44
C ILE A 388 4.97 -19.14 -7.54
N ARG A 389 5.04 -18.65 -6.29
CA ARG A 389 3.87 -18.61 -5.41
C ARG A 389 2.76 -17.74 -5.98
N VAL A 390 3.09 -16.66 -6.69
CA VAL A 390 2.10 -15.86 -7.42
C VAL A 390 1.47 -16.64 -8.58
N GLU A 391 2.25 -17.41 -9.34
CA GLU A 391 1.73 -18.29 -10.40
C GLU A 391 0.75 -19.35 -9.84
N GLU A 392 1.07 -19.93 -8.68
CA GLU A 392 0.23 -20.90 -8.00
C GLU A 392 -1.09 -20.27 -7.52
N LEU A 393 -1.03 -19.04 -7.00
CA LEU A 393 -2.21 -18.26 -6.64
C LEU A 393 -3.10 -17.97 -7.86
N GLN A 394 -2.52 -17.55 -8.99
CA GLN A 394 -3.28 -17.31 -10.23
C GLN A 394 -3.97 -18.58 -10.72
N LYS A 395 -3.29 -19.73 -10.71
CA LYS A 395 -3.86 -21.03 -11.11
C LYS A 395 -5.03 -21.46 -10.21
N MET A 396 -4.89 -21.24 -8.90
CA MET A 396 -5.95 -21.54 -7.95
C MET A 396 -7.18 -20.64 -8.17
N ILE A 397 -7.00 -19.32 -8.34
CA ILE A 397 -8.11 -18.40 -8.61
C ILE A 397 -8.78 -18.72 -9.95
N HIS A 398 -8.00 -19.02 -10.99
CA HIS A 398 -8.53 -19.44 -12.29
C HIS A 398 -9.44 -20.66 -12.18
N THR A 399 -9.08 -21.61 -11.31
CA THR A 399 -9.90 -22.80 -11.02
C THR A 399 -11.14 -22.43 -10.21
N ASN A 400 -11.00 -21.64 -9.14
CA ASN A 400 -12.11 -21.26 -8.25
C ASN A 400 -13.20 -20.46 -8.96
N PHE A 401 -12.82 -19.57 -9.89
CA PHE A 401 -13.76 -18.75 -10.64
C PHE A 401 -14.27 -19.41 -11.93
N ASN A 402 -13.87 -20.67 -12.21
CA ASN A 402 -14.17 -21.38 -13.46
C ASN A 402 -13.90 -20.50 -14.69
N ILE A 403 -12.76 -19.80 -14.71
CA ILE A 403 -12.36 -19.01 -15.86
C ILE A 403 -12.00 -20.02 -16.97
N VAL A 404 -12.62 -19.88 -18.16
CA VAL A 404 -12.50 -20.81 -19.30
C VAL A 404 -11.56 -20.26 -20.35
#